data_AF-A0A953V345-F1
#
_entry.id   AF-A0A953V345-F1
#
_cell.length_a   1.000
_cell.length_b   1.000
_cell.length_c   1.000
_cell.angle_alpha   90.00
_cell.angle_beta   90.00
_cell.angle_gamma   90.00
#
_symmetry.space_group_name_H-M   'P 1'
#
loop_
_entity.id
_entity.type
_entity.pdbx_description
1 polymer ?
#
loop_
_entity_poly.entity_id
_entity_poly.type
_entity_poly.pdbx_seq_one_letter_code
_entity_poly.pdbx_strand_id
1 'polypeptide(L)' 'MIRPGFLDSESRRDLIELARDGSAAHRLARRANALVLLDKGMSCQSIAEVLLLDGDTIRTWSQL' A
#
# COMPACT_ATOMS: atom_id res chain seq x y z
N MET A 1 -20.88 -9.27 0.93
CA MET A 1 -19.84 -9.19 -0.12
C MET A 1 -19.88 -7.79 -0.71
N ILE A 2 -18.75 -7.07 -0.75
CA ILE A 2 -18.68 -5.70 -1.29
C ILE A 2 -18.61 -5.78 -2.82
N ARG A 3 -19.37 -4.93 -3.53
CA ARG A 3 -19.40 -4.92 -5.00
C ARG A 3 -18.25 -4.08 -5.56
N PRO A 4 -17.66 -4.47 -6.70
CA PRO A 4 -16.79 -3.58 -7.47
C PRO A 4 -17.51 -2.26 -7.78
N GLY A 5 -16.78 -1.14 -7.74
CA GLY A 5 -17.37 0.19 -7.95
C GLY A 5 -18.15 0.76 -6.77
N PHE A 6 -18.02 0.21 -5.55
CA PHE A 6 -18.65 0.75 -4.35
C PHE A 6 -18.25 2.21 -4.04
N LEU A 7 -17.02 2.63 -4.39
CA LEU A 7 -16.59 4.02 -4.31
C LEU A 7 -16.83 4.72 -5.65
N ASP A 8 -17.43 5.91 -5.59
CA ASP A 8 -17.41 6.88 -6.68
C ASP A 8 -15.97 7.38 -6.95
N SER A 9 -15.79 8.07 -8.08
CA SER A 9 -14.48 8.50 -8.54
C SER A 9 -13.83 9.55 -7.64
N GLU A 10 -14.60 10.43 -7.02
CA GLU A 10 -14.09 11.49 -6.14
C GLU A 10 -13.67 10.91 -4.80
N SER A 11 -14.55 10.16 -4.14
CA SER A 11 -14.25 9.43 -2.90
C SER A 11 -13.02 8.53 -3.06
N ARG A 12 -12.89 7.85 -4.20
CA ARG A 12 -11.72 7.02 -4.51
C ARG A 12 -10.43 7.84 -4.59
N ARG A 13 -10.46 8.99 -5.28
CA ARG A 13 -9.29 9.87 -5.41
C ARG A 13 -8.85 10.37 -4.04
N ASP A 14 -9.79 10.88 -3.25
CA ASP A 14 -9.50 11.46 -1.95
C ASP A 14 -8.91 10.43 -0.99
N LEU A 15 -9.43 9.19 -1.01
CA LEU A 15 -8.85 8.08 -0.23
C LEU A 15 -7.46 7.66 -0.72
N ILE A 16 -7.21 7.68 -2.04
CA ILE A 16 -5.87 7.40 -2.59
C ILE A 16 -4.89 8.49 -2.16
N GLU A 17 -5.27 9.75 -2.21
CA GLU A 17 -4.43 10.87 -1.76
C GLU A 17 -4.14 10.78 -0.27
N LEU A 18 -5.17 10.50 0.55
CA LEU A 18 -5.01 10.29 1.99
C LEU A 18 -4.09 9.10 2.29
N ALA A 19 -4.23 7.98 1.58
CA ALA A 19 -3.39 6.80 1.78
C ALA A 19 -1.94 7.02 1.32
N ARG A 20 -1.72 7.90 0.33
CA ARG A 20 -0.40 8.33 -0.14
C ARG A 20 0.22 9.40 0.74
N ASP A 21 -0.52 9.95 1.71
CA ASP A 21 0.01 10.94 2.62
C ASP A 21 1.35 10.46 3.24
N GLY A 22 2.25 11.42 3.32
CA GLY A 22 3.63 11.23 3.70
C GLY A 22 3.83 11.15 5.20
N SER A 23 2.81 11.19 6.06
CA SER A 23 3.03 11.24 7.51
C SER A 23 3.90 10.08 8.02
N ALA A 24 4.64 10.33 9.11
CA ALA A 24 5.50 9.32 9.72
C ALA A 24 4.71 8.05 10.13
N ALA A 25 3.48 8.22 10.62
CA ALA A 25 2.60 7.11 10.98
C ALA A 25 2.22 6.28 9.75
N HIS A 26 1.82 6.93 8.64
CA HIS A 26 1.49 6.24 7.39
C HIS A 26 2.69 5.47 6.83
N ARG A 27 3.90 6.04 6.87
CA ARG A 27 5.12 5.36 6.41
C ARG A 27 5.45 4.11 7.23
N LEU A 28 5.34 4.19 8.57
CA LEU A 28 5.58 3.05 9.45
C LEU A 28 4.57 1.92 9.21
N ALA A 29 3.28 2.27 9.08
CA ALA A 29 2.22 1.30 8.79
C ALA A 29 2.45 0.61 7.42
N ARG A 30 2.79 1.37 6.36
CA ARG A 30 3.11 0.79 5.04
C ARG A 30 4.30 -0.16 5.11
N ARG A 31 5.37 0.19 5.83
CA ARG A 31 6.53 -0.70 6.00
C ARG A 31 6.15 -1.99 6.73
N ALA A 32 5.44 -1.90 7.85
CA ALA A 32 5.00 -3.07 8.61
C ALA A 32 4.10 -4.00 7.76
N ASN A 33 3.12 -3.43 7.08
CA ASN A 33 2.20 -4.19 6.22
C ASN A 33 2.94 -4.84 5.04
N ALA A 34 3.89 -4.13 4.41
CA ALA A 34 4.67 -4.67 3.30
C ALA A 34 5.46 -5.91 3.73
N LEU A 35 6.14 -5.86 4.88
CA LEU A 35 6.93 -6.99 5.39
C LEU A 35 6.04 -8.21 5.71
N VAL A 36 4.88 -7.99 6.33
CA VAL A 36 3.91 -9.08 6.61
C VAL A 36 3.34 -9.68 5.32
N LEU A 37 3.11 -8.89 4.28
CA LEU A 37 2.59 -9.40 3.00
C LEU A 37 3.67 -10.14 2.20
N LEU A 38 4.92 -9.70 2.26
CA LEU A 38 6.06 -10.40 1.69
C LEU A 38 6.26 -11.77 2.35
N ASP A 39 6.19 -11.82 3.68
CA ASP A 39 6.26 -13.07 4.45
C ASP A 39 5.15 -14.06 4.05
N LYS A 40 3.96 -13.54 3.70
CA LYS A 40 2.84 -14.33 3.15
C LYS A 40 3.01 -14.73 1.68
N GLY A 41 4.14 -14.40 1.05
CA GLY A 41 4.47 -14.79 -0.33
C GLY A 41 3.96 -13.86 -1.42
N MET A 42 3.46 -12.65 -1.08
CA MET A 42 3.02 -11.68 -2.08
C MET A 42 4.23 -11.02 -2.76
N SER A 43 4.14 -10.76 -4.07
CA SER A 43 5.23 -10.09 -4.81
C SER A 43 5.35 -8.61 -4.44
N CYS A 44 6.56 -8.03 -4.58
CA CYS A 44 6.78 -6.59 -4.34
C CYS A 44 5.85 -5.71 -5.21
N GLN A 45 5.57 -6.11 -6.46
CA GLN A 45 4.71 -5.37 -7.37
C GLN A 45 3.24 -5.40 -6.93
N SER A 46 2.74 -6.57 -6.51
CA SER A 46 1.38 -6.68 -5.98
C SER A 46 1.20 -5.88 -4.68
N ILE A 47 2.23 -5.85 -3.82
CA ILE A 47 2.20 -5.05 -2.59
C ILE A 47 2.24 -3.55 -2.91
N ALA A 48 3.03 -3.13 -3.89
CA ALA A 48 3.12 -1.74 -4.35
C ALA A 48 1.75 -1.19 -4.77
N GLU A 49 0.98 -1.98 -5.52
CA GLU A 49 -0.39 -1.65 -5.93
C GLU A 49 -1.33 -1.49 -4.73
N VAL A 50 -1.31 -2.45 -3.79
CA VAL A 50 -2.20 -2.45 -2.62
C VAL A 50 -1.86 -1.32 -1.63
N LEU A 51 -0.57 -1.04 -1.43
CA LEU A 51 -0.10 -0.03 -0.47
C LEU A 51 0.09 1.36 -1.09
N LEU A 52 -0.19 1.52 -2.38
CA LEU A 52 -0.04 2.78 -3.11
C LEU A 52 1.37 3.37 -2.97
N LEU A 53 2.38 2.51 -3.07
CA LEU A 53 3.80 2.82 -2.85
C LEU A 53 4.66 2.28 -4.00
N ASP A 54 5.84 2.86 -4.19
CA ASP A 54 6.86 2.32 -5.09
C ASP A 54 7.38 0.93 -4.68
N GLY A 55 7.54 0.04 -5.66
CA GLY A 55 7.97 -1.35 -5.46
C GLY A 55 9.45 -1.49 -5.08
N ASP A 56 10.31 -0.58 -5.52
CA ASP A 56 11.74 -0.61 -5.18
C ASP A 56 11.98 -0.20 -3.72
N THR A 57 11.13 0.68 -3.20
CA THR A 57 11.08 0.98 -1.76
C THR A 57 10.79 -0.28 -0.94
N ILE A 58 9.84 -1.11 -1.37
CA ILE A 58 9.49 -2.37 -0.70
C ILE A 58 10.66 -3.37 -0.76
N ARG A 59 11.30 -3.52 -1.92
CA ARG A 59 12.47 -4.38 -2.11
C ARG A 59 13.60 -4.02 -1.16
N THR A 60 13.83 -2.71 -0.96
CA THR A 60 14.85 -2.23 -0.03
C THR A 60 14.54 -2.64 1.41
N TRP A 61 13.27 -2.58 1.83
CA TRP A 61 12.88 -2.91 3.20
C TRP A 61 13.05 -4.39 3.55
N SER A 62 12.94 -5.30 2.60
CA SER A 62 13.14 -6.73 2.87
C SER A 62 14.61 -7.15 2.96
N GLN A 63 15.52 -6.23 2.66
CA GLN A 63 16.97 -6.44 2.69
C GLN A 63 17.64 -5.83 3.92
N LEU A 64 16.87 -5.08 4.73
CA LEU A 64 17.30 -4.43 5.97
C LEU A 64 16.84 -5.24 7.19
#